data_AF-P0ACG0-F1
#
_entry.id   AF-P0ACG0-F1
#
_cell.length_a   1.000
_cell.length_b   1.000
_cell.length_c   1.000
_cell.angle_alpha   90.00
_cell.angle_beta   90.00
_cell.angle_gamma   90.00
#
_symmetry.space_group_name_H-M   'P 1'
#
loop_
_entity.id
_entity.type
_entity.pdbx_description
1 polymer ?
#
loop_
_entity_poly.entity_id
_entity_poly.type
_entity_poly.pdbx_seq_one_letter_code
_entity_poly.pdbx_strand_id
1 'polypeptide(L)'
;MSEALKILNNIRTLRAQARECTLETLEEMLEKLEVVVNERREEESAAAAEVEERTRKLQQYREMLIADGIDPNELLNSLAAVKSGTKAKRAQRPAKYSYVDENGETKTWTGQGRTPAVIKKAMDEQGKSLDDFLIKQ
;
A
#
# COMPACT_ATOMS: atom_id res chain seq x y z
N MET A 1 15.19 -16.28 -13.70
CA MET A 1 15.43 -17.71 -14.05
C MET A 1 16.81 -18.08 -13.52
N SER A 2 16.87 -19.10 -12.65
CA SER A 2 18.13 -19.60 -12.07
C SER A 2 19.13 -20.00 -13.18
N GLU A 3 20.43 -19.86 -12.95
CA GLU A 3 21.48 -20.29 -13.90
C GLU A 3 21.30 -21.75 -14.34
N ALA A 4 20.90 -22.63 -13.42
CA ALA A 4 20.60 -24.02 -13.73
C ALA A 4 19.46 -24.19 -14.76
N LEU A 5 18.38 -23.41 -14.63
CA LEU A 5 17.25 -23.46 -15.56
C LEU A 5 17.58 -22.81 -16.92
N LYS A 6 18.49 -21.84 -16.95
CA LYS A 6 18.96 -21.26 -18.23
C LYS A 6 19.66 -22.31 -19.10
N ILE A 7 20.44 -23.20 -18.49
CA ILE A 7 21.11 -24.30 -19.21
C ILE A 7 20.08 -25.26 -19.82
N LEU A 8 19.04 -25.62 -19.06
CA LEU A 8 17.95 -26.49 -19.53
C LEU A 8 17.18 -25.87 -20.71
N ASN A 9 17.07 -24.54 -20.78
CA ASN A 9 16.40 -23.83 -21.88
C ASN A 9 17.23 -23.76 -23.18
N ASN A 10 18.52 -24.13 -23.15
CA ASN A 10 19.36 -24.16 -24.35
C ASN A 10 19.59 -25.61 -24.82
N ILE A 11 18.86 -26.03 -25.85
CA ILE A 11 18.92 -27.41 -26.36
C ILE A 11 20.33 -27.85 -26.81
N ARG A 12 21.20 -26.95 -27.26
CA ARG A 12 22.57 -27.32 -27.66
C ARG A 12 23.42 -27.68 -26.46
N THR A 13 23.29 -26.89 -25.39
CA THR A 13 24.01 -27.12 -24.12
C THR A 13 23.46 -28.35 -23.42
N LEU A 14 22.13 -28.50 -23.39
CA LEU A 14 21.46 -29.67 -22.82
C LEU A 14 21.89 -30.97 -23.53
N ARG A 15 21.97 -30.98 -24.86
CA ARG A 15 22.46 -32.15 -25.61
C ARG A 15 23.92 -32.48 -25.32
N ALA A 16 24.77 -31.47 -25.08
CA ALA A 16 26.16 -31.72 -24.74
C ALA A 16 26.27 -32.39 -23.36
N GLN A 17 25.54 -31.88 -22.36
CA GLN A 17 25.51 -32.45 -21.01
C GLN A 17 24.83 -33.82 -20.94
N ALA A 18 23.74 -34.01 -21.70
CA ALA A 18 23.01 -35.28 -21.71
C ALA A 18 23.85 -36.47 -22.22
N ARG A 19 24.92 -36.23 -22.97
CA ARG A 19 25.86 -37.29 -23.40
C ARG A 19 26.68 -37.87 -22.25
N GLU A 20 26.80 -37.15 -21.14
CA GLU A 20 27.53 -37.58 -19.95
C GLU A 20 26.64 -38.36 -18.97
N CYS A 21 25.33 -38.45 -19.24
CA CYS A 21 24.35 -39.18 -18.45
C CYS A 21 23.89 -40.45 -19.16
N THR A 22 23.41 -41.45 -18.41
CA THR A 22 22.73 -42.61 -18.98
C THR A 22 21.31 -42.23 -19.41
N LEU A 23 20.73 -43.00 -20.35
CA LEU A 23 19.36 -42.81 -20.79
C LEU A 23 18.37 -42.93 -19.61
N GLU A 24 18.56 -43.93 -18.75
CA GLU A 24 17.73 -44.15 -17.55
C GLU A 24 17.68 -42.90 -16.65
N THR A 25 18.84 -42.26 -16.40
CA THR A 25 18.88 -41.02 -15.62
C THR A 25 18.15 -39.87 -16.32
N LEU A 26 18.25 -39.77 -17.65
CA LEU A 26 17.54 -38.74 -18.42
C LEU A 26 16.01 -38.95 -18.37
N GLU A 27 15.55 -40.19 -18.40
CA GLU A 27 14.13 -40.54 -18.24
C GLU A 27 13.61 -40.19 -16.85
N GLU A 28 14.35 -40.51 -15.78
CA GLU A 28 13.99 -40.09 -14.41
C GLU A 28 13.94 -38.56 -14.25
N MET A 29 14.88 -37.84 -14.89
CA MET A 29 14.89 -36.37 -14.89
C MET A 29 13.68 -35.81 -15.64
N LEU A 30 13.30 -36.43 -16.76
CA LEU A 30 12.12 -36.06 -17.53
C LEU A 30 10.85 -36.27 -16.70
N GLU A 31 10.68 -37.42 -16.06
CA GLU A 31 9.52 -37.72 -15.21
C GLU A 31 9.36 -36.68 -14.09
N LYS A 32 10.46 -36.34 -13.39
CA LYS A 32 10.45 -35.30 -12.35
C LYS A 32 10.06 -33.93 -12.91
N LEU A 33 10.57 -33.57 -14.08
CA LEU A 33 10.22 -32.30 -14.71
C LEU A 33 8.76 -32.28 -15.19
N GLU A 34 8.24 -33.40 -15.70
CA GLU A 34 6.84 -33.54 -16.09
C GLU A 34 5.90 -33.36 -14.90
N VAL A 35 6.22 -33.95 -13.74
CA VAL A 35 5.46 -33.74 -12.49
C VAL A 35 5.42 -32.25 -12.14
N VAL A 36 6.58 -31.57 -12.08
CA VAL A 36 6.65 -30.13 -11.76
C VAL A 36 5.89 -29.27 -12.76
N VAL A 37 5.95 -29.60 -14.05
CA VAL A 37 5.21 -28.88 -15.10
C VAL A 37 3.71 -29.08 -14.94
N ASN A 38 3.26 -30.29 -14.61
CA ASN A 38 1.84 -30.58 -14.39
C ASN A 38 1.31 -29.88 -13.14
N GLU A 39 2.05 -29.88 -12.02
CA GLU A 39 1.72 -29.11 -10.82
C GLU A 39 1.51 -27.63 -11.15
N ARG A 40 2.46 -27.03 -11.90
CA ARG A 40 2.35 -25.62 -12.33
C ARG A 40 1.18 -25.36 -13.27
N ARG A 41 0.86 -26.30 -14.16
CA ARG A 41 -0.33 -26.21 -15.03
C ARG A 41 -1.62 -26.27 -14.23
N GLU A 42 -1.69 -27.15 -13.23
CA GLU A 42 -2.84 -27.25 -12.34
C GLU A 42 -3.02 -25.97 -11.51
N GLU A 43 -1.93 -25.44 -10.93
CA GLU A 43 -1.94 -24.16 -10.22
C GLU A 43 -2.41 -23.00 -11.12
N GLU A 44 -1.87 -22.89 -12.34
CA GLU A 44 -2.23 -21.83 -13.28
C GLU A 44 -3.68 -21.99 -13.77
N SER A 45 -4.15 -23.22 -14.01
CA SER A 45 -5.54 -23.49 -14.37
C SER A 45 -6.50 -23.19 -13.22
N ALA A 46 -6.14 -23.52 -11.99
CA ALA A 46 -6.94 -23.23 -10.81
C ALA A 46 -7.04 -21.71 -10.57
N ALA A 47 -5.92 -21.01 -10.68
CA ALA A 47 -5.89 -19.54 -10.59
C ALA A 47 -6.71 -18.89 -11.71
N ALA A 48 -6.61 -19.39 -12.94
CA ALA A 48 -7.43 -18.91 -14.06
C ALA A 48 -8.93 -19.16 -13.82
N ALA A 49 -9.31 -20.34 -13.33
CA ALA A 49 -10.69 -20.67 -13.01
C ALA A 49 -11.26 -19.81 -11.86
N GLU A 50 -10.46 -19.51 -10.83
CA GLU A 50 -10.87 -18.61 -9.74
C GLU A 50 -11.10 -17.18 -10.26
N VAL A 51 -10.19 -16.68 -11.11
CA VAL A 51 -10.34 -15.36 -11.75
C VAL A 51 -11.59 -15.34 -12.62
N GLU A 52 -11.84 -16.37 -13.43
CA GLU A 52 -13.03 -16.50 -14.27
C GLU A 52 -14.33 -16.60 -13.44
N GLU A 53 -14.34 -17.36 -12.35
CA GLU A 53 -15.51 -17.44 -11.48
C GLU A 53 -15.79 -16.08 -10.83
N ARG A 54 -14.73 -15.37 -10.40
CA ARG A 54 -14.84 -14.03 -9.82
C ARG A 54 -15.36 -13.03 -10.84
N THR A 55 -14.85 -13.02 -12.07
CA THR A 55 -15.33 -12.12 -13.13
C THR A 55 -16.76 -12.46 -13.54
N ARG A 56 -17.12 -13.75 -13.65
CA ARG A 56 -18.48 -14.21 -13.89
C ARG A 56 -19.45 -13.75 -12.81
N LYS A 57 -19.10 -13.93 -11.53
CA LYS A 57 -19.90 -13.42 -10.40
C LYS A 57 -20.08 -11.91 -10.47
N LEU A 58 -19.00 -11.16 -10.70
CA LEU A 58 -19.06 -9.70 -10.84
C LEU A 58 -19.98 -9.28 -11.99
N GLN A 59 -19.90 -9.96 -13.13
CA GLN A 59 -20.77 -9.69 -14.27
C GLN A 59 -22.23 -10.01 -13.96
N GLN A 60 -22.51 -11.14 -13.31
CA GLN A 60 -23.85 -11.51 -12.86
C GLN A 60 -24.44 -10.47 -11.88
N TYR A 61 -23.66 -10.02 -10.89
CA TYR A 61 -24.10 -8.97 -9.97
C TYR A 61 -24.33 -7.64 -10.69
N ARG A 62 -23.48 -7.30 -11.66
CA ARG A 62 -23.66 -6.10 -12.48
C ARG A 62 -24.97 -6.14 -13.26
N GLU A 63 -25.27 -7.26 -13.90
CA GLU A 63 -26.52 -7.44 -14.65
C GLU A 63 -27.75 -7.41 -13.73
N MET A 64 -27.66 -8.02 -12.54
CA MET A 64 -28.73 -7.99 -11.54
C MET A 64 -29.01 -6.58 -11.03
N LEU A 65 -27.97 -5.79 -10.71
CA LEU A 65 -28.12 -4.39 -10.31
C LEU A 65 -28.80 -3.56 -11.41
N ILE A 66 -28.37 -3.73 -12.66
CA ILE A 66 -28.97 -3.03 -13.81
C ILE A 66 -30.44 -3.47 -13.99
N ALA A 67 -30.76 -4.75 -13.83
CA ALA A 67 -32.12 -5.27 -13.93
C ALA A 67 -33.05 -4.71 -12.84
N ASP A 68 -32.53 -4.49 -11.63
CA ASP A 68 -33.24 -3.82 -10.53
C ASP A 68 -33.27 -2.29 -10.66
N GLY A 69 -32.71 -1.73 -11.75
CA GLY A 69 -32.68 -0.30 -12.03
C GLY A 69 -31.65 0.49 -11.22
N ILE A 70 -30.67 -0.18 -10.61
CA ILE A 70 -29.60 0.41 -9.81
C ILE A 70 -28.35 0.53 -10.67
N ASP A 71 -27.85 1.76 -10.87
CA ASP A 71 -26.54 1.96 -11.49
C ASP A 71 -25.44 1.49 -10.52
N PRO A 72 -24.53 0.58 -10.93
CA PRO A 72 -23.42 0.14 -10.10
C PRO A 72 -22.56 1.29 -9.55
N ASN A 73 -22.41 2.39 -10.28
CA ASN A 73 -21.67 3.56 -9.82
C ASN A 73 -22.40 4.29 -8.69
N GLU A 74 -23.72 4.38 -8.75
CA GLU A 74 -24.53 4.97 -7.69
C GLU A 74 -24.39 4.17 -6.38
N LEU A 75 -24.44 2.84 -6.49
CA LEU A 75 -24.20 1.95 -5.35
C LEU A 75 -22.79 2.17 -4.77
N LEU A 76 -21.76 2.22 -5.60
CA LEU A 76 -20.38 2.46 -5.14
C LEU A 76 -20.22 3.84 -4.46
N ASN A 77 -20.83 4.87 -5.01
CA ASN A 77 -20.80 6.22 -4.46
C ASN A 77 -21.53 6.29 -3.10
N SER A 78 -22.67 5.61 -2.96
CA SER A 78 -23.39 5.53 -1.68
C SER A 78 -22.54 4.87 -0.59
N LEU A 79 -21.83 3.79 -0.91
CA LEU A 79 -20.92 3.10 0.02
C LEU A 79 -19.72 3.97 0.41
N ALA A 80 -19.19 4.75 -0.54
CA ALA A 80 -18.12 5.72 -0.26
C ALA A 80 -18.60 6.84 0.68
N ALA A 81 -19.83 7.32 0.51
CA ALA A 81 -20.45 8.30 1.39
C ALA A 81 -20.67 7.77 2.82
N VAL A 82 -21.00 6.50 2.98
CA VAL A 82 -21.10 5.86 4.31
C VAL A 82 -19.73 5.82 5.00
N LYS A 83 -18.65 5.53 4.26
CA LYS A 83 -17.28 5.54 4.81
C LYS A 83 -16.74 6.93 5.11
N SER A 84 -17.25 7.98 4.46
CA SER A 84 -16.88 9.36 4.76
C SER A 84 -17.63 9.95 5.96
N GLY A 85 -18.38 9.12 6.69
CA GLY A 85 -19.02 9.43 7.98
C GLY A 85 -18.18 10.34 8.86
N THR A 86 -18.53 11.63 8.80
CA THR A 86 -18.38 12.69 9.79
C THR A 86 -17.14 12.57 10.70
N LYS A 87 -15.95 12.84 10.17
CA LYS A 87 -14.84 13.29 11.03
C LYS A 87 -15.24 14.63 11.65
N ALA A 88 -15.81 14.58 12.85
CA ALA A 88 -16.07 15.77 13.65
C ALA A 88 -14.76 16.56 13.80
N LYS A 89 -14.68 17.75 13.20
CA LYS A 89 -13.55 18.67 13.37
C LYS A 89 -13.48 19.06 14.85
N ARG A 90 -12.51 18.50 15.59
CA ARG A 90 -12.22 18.87 16.97
C ARG A 90 -11.98 20.38 17.03
N ALA A 91 -12.63 21.08 17.96
CA ALA A 91 -12.49 22.53 18.13
C ALA A 91 -11.00 22.91 18.31
N GLN A 92 -10.55 23.97 17.62
CA GLN A 92 -9.19 24.50 17.79
C GLN A 92 -9.01 24.95 19.24
N ARG A 93 -7.95 24.48 19.90
CA ARG A 93 -7.62 24.92 21.26
C ARG A 93 -7.24 26.42 21.24
N PRO A 94 -7.63 27.20 22.26
CA PRO A 94 -7.24 28.60 22.34
C PRO A 94 -5.72 28.73 22.40
N ALA A 95 -5.20 29.84 21.87
CA ALA A 95 -3.80 30.21 22.02
C ALA A 95 -3.43 30.35 23.50
N LYS A 96 -2.28 29.80 23.91
CA LYS A 96 -1.79 29.89 25.29
C LYS A 96 -0.68 30.92 25.43
N TYR A 97 0.14 31.10 24.40
CA TYR A 97 1.27 32.01 24.40
C TYR A 97 1.19 32.99 23.22
N SER A 98 1.67 34.22 23.40
CA SER A 98 1.80 35.25 22.39
C SER A 98 3.25 35.73 22.34
N TYR A 99 3.82 35.87 21.14
CA TYR A 99 5.19 36.33 20.93
C TYR A 99 5.24 37.25 19.70
N VAL A 100 6.14 38.21 19.69
CA VAL A 100 6.42 39.05 18.52
C VAL A 100 7.45 38.33 17.67
N ASP A 101 7.18 38.09 16.39
CA ASP A 101 8.11 37.39 15.50
C ASP A 101 9.26 38.29 15.00
N GLU A 102 10.16 37.72 14.18
CA GLU A 102 11.31 38.45 13.60
C GLU A 102 10.88 39.61 12.68
N ASN A 103 9.60 39.66 12.25
CA ASN A 103 9.04 40.74 11.43
C ASN A 103 8.31 41.81 12.25
N GLY A 104 8.24 41.68 13.58
CA GLY A 104 7.50 42.59 14.44
C GLY A 104 5.99 42.25 14.55
N GLU A 105 5.55 41.10 14.04
CA GLU A 105 4.14 40.69 14.12
C GLU A 105 3.85 39.86 15.38
N THR A 106 2.77 40.18 16.09
CA THR A 106 2.30 39.40 17.23
C THR A 106 1.66 38.09 16.76
N LYS A 107 2.33 36.96 16.99
CA LYS A 107 1.84 35.60 16.70
C LYS A 107 1.45 34.88 17.98
N THR A 108 0.46 34.00 17.86
CA THR A 108 0.00 33.16 18.97
C THR A 108 0.39 31.71 18.77
N TRP A 109 0.65 31.02 19.88
CA TRP A 109 0.98 29.60 19.93
C TRP A 109 0.11 28.91 20.96
N THR A 110 -0.54 27.81 20.55
CA THR A 110 -1.44 27.02 21.41
C THR A 110 -0.70 26.23 22.49
N GLY A 111 0.64 26.29 22.53
CA GLY A 111 1.47 25.44 23.37
C GLY A 111 1.53 23.98 22.89
N GLN A 112 0.93 23.68 21.74
CA GLN A 112 0.91 22.34 21.16
C GLN A 112 1.81 22.31 19.91
N GLY A 113 2.75 21.38 19.89
CA GLY A 113 3.73 21.22 18.80
C GLY A 113 5.10 21.79 19.16
N ARG A 114 5.90 22.11 18.13
CA ARG A 114 7.24 22.70 18.31
C ARG A 114 7.10 24.13 18.85
N THR A 115 7.90 24.45 19.86
CA THR A 115 8.04 25.81 20.38
C THR A 115 8.55 26.74 19.27
N PRO A 116 7.88 27.88 19.03
CA PRO A 116 8.36 28.88 18.07
C PRO A 116 9.80 29.30 18.35
N ALA A 117 10.59 29.47 17.28
CA ALA A 117 12.02 29.79 17.38
C ALA A 117 12.29 31.05 18.20
N VAL A 118 11.36 32.03 18.19
CA VAL A 118 11.50 33.27 18.94
C VAL A 118 11.36 33.07 20.44
N ILE A 119 10.39 32.26 20.89
CA ILE A 119 10.27 31.88 22.31
C ILE A 119 11.52 31.10 22.73
N LYS A 120 12.00 30.17 21.88
CA LYS A 120 13.20 29.40 22.16
C LYS A 120 14.44 30.28 22.31
N LYS A 121 14.68 31.22 21.38
CA LYS A 121 15.77 32.21 21.47
C LYS A 121 15.65 33.07 22.73
N ALA A 122 14.45 33.54 23.06
CA ALA A 122 14.25 34.36 24.25
C ALA A 122 14.49 33.58 25.57
N MET A 123 14.17 32.28 25.61
CA MET A 123 14.52 31.42 26.73
C MET A 123 16.03 31.20 26.84
N ASP A 124 16.69 30.90 25.72
CA ASP A 124 18.11 30.55 25.68
C ASP A 124 19.02 31.78 25.90
N GLU A 125 18.68 32.95 25.33
CA GLU A 125 19.53 34.16 25.36
C GLU A 125 19.15 35.15 26.46
N GLN A 126 17.85 35.34 26.73
CA GLN A 126 17.36 36.36 27.68
C GLN A 126 17.03 35.77 29.05
N GLY A 127 17.09 34.44 29.22
CA GLY A 127 16.67 33.76 30.44
C GLY A 127 15.17 33.91 30.74
N LYS A 128 14.36 34.28 29.75
CA LYS A 128 12.91 34.43 29.92
C LYS A 128 12.26 33.08 30.15
N SER A 129 11.18 33.09 30.90
CA SER A 129 10.36 31.90 31.13
C SER A 129 9.26 31.79 30.08
N LEU A 130 8.71 30.59 29.88
CA LEU A 130 7.51 30.41 29.05
C LEU A 130 6.33 31.24 29.55
N ASP A 131 6.31 31.56 30.84
CA ASP A 131 5.26 32.36 31.47
C ASP A 131 5.30 33.83 31.03
N ASP A 132 6.45 34.34 30.57
CA ASP A 132 6.56 35.70 30.01
C ASP A 132 5.81 35.85 28.68
N PHE A 133 5.59 34.75 27.97
CA PHE A 133 4.82 34.70 26.74
C PHE A 133 3.37 34.31 26.98
N LEU A 134 2.97 34.00 28.21
CA LEU A 134 1.62 33.54 28.50
C LEU A 134 0.62 34.66 28.21
N ILE A 135 -0.40 34.34 27.41
CA ILE A 135 -1.52 35.26 27.19
C ILE A 135 -2.26 35.36 28.51
N LYS A 136 -2.08 36.48 29.23
CA LYS A 136 -2.93 36.83 30.36
C LYS A 136 -4.33 37.08 29.79
N GLN A 137 -5.25 36.16 30.09
CA GLN A 137 -6.68 36.39 29.87
C GLN A 137 -7.17 37.52 30.78
#